data_AF-A0A0G1XR04-F1
#
_entry.id   AF-A0A0G1XR04-F1
#
_cell.length_a   1.000
_cell.length_b   1.000
_cell.length_c   1.000
_cell.angle_alpha   90.00
_cell.angle_beta   90.00
_cell.angle_gamma   90.00
#
_symmetry.space_group_name_H-M   'P 1'
#
loop_
_entity.id
_entity.type
_entity.pdbx_description
1 polymer ?
#
loop_
_entity_poly.entity_id
_entity_poly.type
_entity_poly.pdbx_seq_one_letter_code
_entity_poly.pdbx_strand_id
1 'polypeptide(L)'
;LIAAIFMWAAFSIARKTGGAIGEAGVNAITKLGLFAAGGAAGLAMRGAGAAIAAHPETAQDWALRARRIPIVGRRIQRAMEVPIDRDQKEIEKRKDELKRASPTQLSQVYTNASSDRFDKTAAAVLLAEKEKLSEIRGHEETAYRMANRVGMGDSFLKYDPSLAVLNRGALSELEAIEKAVAKIDKTKISDESHNLAMNPHAGALIESILKTSSPKELSKIAENNQRLMQNMMTHLDRLSAAEVQDLKNRLGTTKTNQLTLYFDGTIANGIGQQLGWNTPRHW
;
A
#
# COMPACT_ATOMS: atom_id res chain seq x y z
N LEU A 1 -11.08 -36.61 1.81
CA LEU A 1 -11.56 -35.23 2.04
C LEU A 1 -10.51 -34.17 1.67
N ILE A 2 -9.32 -34.15 2.28
CA ILE A 2 -8.27 -33.14 2.01
C ILE A 2 -7.81 -33.16 0.53
N ALA A 3 -7.55 -34.35 -0.04
CA ALA A 3 -7.18 -34.48 -1.45
C ALA A 3 -8.28 -33.97 -2.41
N ALA A 4 -9.55 -34.12 -2.05
CA ALA A 4 -10.68 -33.61 -2.84
C ALA A 4 -10.75 -32.08 -2.83
N ILE A 5 -10.38 -31.45 -1.70
CA ILE A 5 -10.34 -29.98 -1.57
C ILE A 5 -9.21 -29.40 -2.44
N PHE A 6 -8.04 -30.03 -2.47
CA PHE A 6 -6.93 -29.60 -3.32
C PHE A 6 -7.19 -29.86 -4.82
N MET A 7 -7.84 -30.97 -5.17
CA MET A 7 -8.27 -31.21 -6.55
C MET A 7 -9.31 -30.19 -7.01
N TRP A 8 -10.26 -29.81 -6.16
CA TRP A 8 -11.25 -28.79 -6.48
C TRP A 8 -10.63 -27.39 -6.65
N ALA A 9 -9.63 -27.05 -5.83
CA ALA A 9 -8.86 -25.83 -5.93
C ALA A 9 -8.05 -25.74 -7.23
N ALA A 10 -7.33 -26.81 -7.56
CA ALA A 10 -6.57 -26.92 -8.80
C ALA A 10 -7.49 -26.83 -10.03
N PHE A 11 -8.66 -27.48 -9.98
CA PHE A 11 -9.67 -27.43 -11.04
C PHE A 11 -10.29 -26.04 -11.20
N SER A 12 -10.55 -25.33 -10.09
CA SER A 12 -11.08 -23.96 -10.10
C SER A 12 -10.09 -22.96 -10.70
N ILE A 13 -8.79 -23.11 -10.40
CA ILE A 13 -7.72 -22.27 -10.93
C ILE A 13 -7.54 -22.55 -12.43
N ALA A 14 -7.47 -23.82 -12.84
CA ALA A 14 -7.33 -24.22 -14.24
C ALA A 14 -8.47 -23.70 -15.13
N ARG A 15 -9.70 -23.61 -14.60
CA ARG A 15 -10.87 -23.09 -15.31
C ARG A 15 -10.84 -21.56 -15.47
N LYS A 16 -10.18 -20.83 -14.57
CA LYS A 16 -10.02 -19.37 -14.65
C LYS A 16 -8.86 -18.93 -15.53
N THR A 17 -7.87 -19.79 -15.75
CA THR A 17 -6.66 -19.48 -16.53
C THR A 17 -6.70 -19.98 -17.97
N GLY A 18 -7.88 -20.28 -18.52
CA GLY A 18 -8.06 -20.52 -19.96
C GLY A 18 -7.24 -21.68 -20.54
N GLY A 19 -7.05 -22.77 -19.80
CA GLY A 19 -6.45 -24.02 -20.32
C GLY A 19 -4.92 -24.06 -20.44
N ALA A 20 -4.20 -22.93 -20.44
CA ALA A 20 -2.73 -22.94 -20.61
C ALA A 20 -1.96 -23.59 -19.43
N ILE A 21 -2.56 -23.61 -18.22
CA ILE A 21 -2.00 -24.26 -17.02
C ILE A 21 -2.59 -25.68 -16.83
N GLY A 22 -3.63 -26.02 -17.60
CA GLY A 22 -4.40 -27.25 -17.48
C GLY A 22 -3.60 -28.50 -17.87
N GLU A 23 -2.82 -28.46 -18.95
CA GLU A 23 -2.08 -29.64 -19.40
C GLU A 23 -0.89 -30.00 -18.50
N ALA A 24 -0.17 -29.01 -17.97
CA ALA A 24 0.93 -29.25 -17.03
C ALA A 24 0.43 -29.70 -15.65
N GLY A 25 -0.70 -29.17 -15.19
CA GLY A 25 -1.31 -29.51 -13.90
C GLY A 25 -2.02 -30.87 -13.91
N VAL A 26 -2.75 -31.19 -14.98
CA VAL A 26 -3.51 -32.45 -15.07
C VAL A 26 -2.56 -33.63 -15.22
N ASN A 27 -1.50 -33.56 -16.04
CA ASN A 27 -0.54 -34.67 -16.20
C ASN A 27 0.27 -34.97 -14.92
N ALA A 28 0.51 -33.96 -14.08
CA ALA A 28 1.12 -34.17 -12.76
C ALA A 28 0.15 -34.87 -11.80
N ILE A 29 -1.15 -34.53 -11.87
CA ILE A 29 -2.18 -35.06 -10.96
C ILE A 29 -2.60 -36.48 -11.36
N THR A 30 -2.71 -36.83 -12.64
CA THR A 30 -2.99 -38.22 -13.07
C THR A 30 -1.85 -39.19 -12.76
N LYS A 31 -0.59 -38.74 -12.79
CA LYS A 31 0.56 -39.58 -12.36
C LYS A 31 0.69 -39.71 -10.84
N LEU A 32 0.03 -38.86 -10.06
CA LEU A 32 0.08 -38.85 -8.59
C LEU A 32 -1.13 -39.52 -7.91
N GLY A 33 -2.05 -40.09 -8.69
CA GLY A 33 -3.27 -40.74 -8.19
C GLY A 33 -3.08 -42.03 -7.38
N LEU A 34 -1.84 -42.49 -7.16
CA LEU A 34 -1.59 -43.77 -6.49
C LEU A 34 -0.29 -43.80 -5.68
N PHE A 35 0.04 -42.74 -4.92
CA PHE A 35 1.05 -42.86 -3.85
C PHE A 35 0.61 -42.14 -2.58
N ALA A 36 0.38 -42.95 -1.55
CA ALA A 36 -0.15 -42.58 -0.25
C ALA A 36 0.71 -41.55 0.51
N ALA A 37 0.00 -40.70 1.26
CA ALA A 37 0.40 -40.03 2.50
C ALA A 37 1.88 -39.63 2.65
N GLY A 38 2.24 -38.40 2.23
CA GLY A 38 3.42 -37.69 2.73
C GLY A 38 4.14 -36.83 1.69
N GLY A 39 4.49 -37.41 0.53
CA GLY A 39 5.31 -36.73 -0.48
C GLY A 39 4.58 -35.70 -1.35
N ALA A 40 3.30 -35.96 -1.67
CA ALA A 40 2.52 -35.08 -2.55
C ALA A 40 2.21 -33.70 -1.92
N ALA A 41 2.18 -33.59 -0.59
CA ALA A 41 1.99 -32.31 0.09
C ALA A 41 3.18 -31.36 -0.12
N GLY A 42 4.41 -31.89 -0.21
CA GLY A 42 5.62 -31.10 -0.45
C GLY A 42 5.74 -30.57 -1.89
N LEU A 43 5.34 -31.38 -2.88
CA LEU A 43 5.29 -30.96 -4.29
C LEU A 43 4.10 -30.02 -4.57
N ALA A 44 2.94 -30.27 -3.95
CA ALA A 44 1.82 -29.34 -3.98
C ALA A 44 2.15 -28.00 -3.30
N MET A 45 2.94 -27.99 -2.21
CA MET A 45 3.44 -26.75 -1.59
C MET A 45 4.46 -26.02 -2.45
N ARG A 46 5.32 -26.73 -3.20
CA ARG A 46 6.25 -26.10 -4.15
C ARG A 46 5.53 -25.53 -5.38
N GLY A 47 4.55 -26.25 -5.93
CA GLY A 47 3.69 -25.78 -7.01
C GLY A 47 2.79 -24.61 -6.58
N ALA A 48 2.24 -24.68 -5.36
CA ALA A 48 1.51 -23.57 -4.75
C ALA A 48 2.44 -22.38 -4.50
N GLY A 49 3.69 -22.58 -4.05
CA GLY A 49 4.66 -21.50 -3.90
C GLY A 49 4.97 -20.75 -5.20
N ALA A 50 5.08 -21.48 -6.31
CA ALA A 50 5.25 -20.88 -7.64
C ALA A 50 3.98 -20.14 -8.13
N ALA A 51 2.79 -20.69 -7.88
CA ALA A 51 1.52 -20.03 -8.21
C ALA A 51 1.23 -18.82 -7.32
N ILE A 52 1.62 -18.86 -6.04
CA ILE A 52 1.54 -17.76 -5.06
C ILE A 52 2.53 -16.64 -5.44
N ALA A 53 3.70 -17.00 -5.98
CA ALA A 53 4.67 -16.03 -6.50
C ALA A 53 4.17 -15.36 -7.79
N ALA A 54 3.44 -16.08 -8.65
CA ALA A 54 2.89 -15.56 -9.90
C ALA A 54 1.58 -14.75 -9.71
N HIS A 55 0.76 -15.10 -8.72
CA HIS A 55 -0.53 -14.44 -8.42
C HIS A 55 -0.71 -14.25 -6.90
N PRO A 56 -0.06 -13.24 -6.30
CA PRO A 56 -0.08 -13.02 -4.85
C PRO A 56 -1.44 -12.56 -4.30
N GLU A 57 -2.27 -11.92 -5.14
CA GLU A 57 -3.61 -11.42 -4.80
C GLU A 57 -4.56 -12.58 -4.39
N THR A 58 -4.51 -13.70 -5.12
CA THR A 58 -5.37 -14.88 -4.87
C THR A 58 -4.83 -15.76 -3.74
N ALA A 59 -3.53 -15.66 -3.44
CA ALA A 59 -2.87 -16.38 -2.37
C ALA A 59 -3.25 -15.88 -0.97
N GLN A 60 -3.38 -14.57 -0.79
CA GLN A 60 -3.82 -13.97 0.48
C GLN A 60 -5.26 -14.38 0.82
N ASP A 61 -6.15 -14.40 -0.17
CA ASP A 61 -7.56 -14.79 -0.02
C ASP A 61 -7.71 -16.29 0.31
N TRP A 62 -6.81 -17.11 -0.25
CA TRP A 62 -6.69 -18.54 0.09
C TRP A 62 -6.13 -18.79 1.48
N ALA A 63 -5.08 -18.05 1.89
CA ALA A 63 -4.51 -18.15 3.22
C ALA A 63 -5.51 -17.76 4.31
N LEU A 64 -6.34 -16.73 4.06
CA LEU A 64 -7.44 -16.32 4.93
C LEU A 64 -8.52 -17.39 5.08
N ARG A 65 -8.86 -18.12 4.01
CA ARG A 65 -9.81 -19.25 4.07
C ARG A 65 -9.20 -20.50 4.72
N ALA A 66 -7.93 -20.79 4.45
CA ALA A 66 -7.20 -21.93 5.00
C ALA A 66 -6.89 -21.79 6.50
N ARG A 67 -6.80 -20.55 7.02
CA ARG A 67 -6.69 -20.25 8.47
C ARG A 67 -7.85 -20.80 9.30
N ARG A 68 -9.02 -21.06 8.69
CA ARG A 68 -10.19 -21.62 9.38
C ARG A 68 -10.09 -23.15 9.62
N ILE A 69 -9.05 -23.81 9.10
CA ILE A 69 -8.83 -25.25 9.29
C ILE A 69 -7.80 -25.44 10.42
N PRO A 70 -8.16 -26.01 11.60
CA PRO A 70 -7.36 -25.89 12.84
C PRO A 70 -5.90 -26.38 12.80
N ILE A 71 -5.60 -27.41 12.01
CA ILE A 71 -4.26 -28.03 11.89
C ILE A 71 -3.50 -27.49 10.67
N VAL A 72 -4.21 -27.29 9.56
CA VAL A 72 -3.65 -26.79 8.30
C VAL A 72 -3.36 -25.29 8.41
N GLY A 73 -4.27 -24.52 8.99
CA GLY A 73 -4.10 -23.09 9.26
C GLY A 73 -2.89 -22.80 10.16
N ARG A 74 -2.68 -23.56 11.24
CA ARG A 74 -1.50 -23.40 12.12
C ARG A 74 -0.19 -23.78 11.46
N ARG A 75 -0.16 -24.81 10.60
CA ARG A 75 1.06 -25.20 9.88
C ARG A 75 1.38 -24.27 8.72
N ILE A 76 0.38 -23.80 7.97
CA ILE A 76 0.55 -22.79 6.92
C ILE A 76 0.99 -21.46 7.56
N GLN A 77 0.37 -21.07 8.67
CA GLN A 77 0.74 -19.86 9.40
C GLN A 77 2.20 -19.92 9.87
N ARG A 78 2.64 -20.99 10.55
CA ARG A 78 4.06 -21.14 10.93
C ARG A 78 5.00 -21.25 9.72
N ALA A 79 4.59 -21.93 8.65
CA ALA A 79 5.38 -22.05 7.43
C ALA A 79 5.43 -20.75 6.60
N MET A 80 4.52 -19.80 6.84
CA MET A 80 4.55 -18.45 6.27
C MET A 80 5.25 -17.44 7.20
N GLU A 81 5.19 -17.63 8.51
CA GLU A 81 5.87 -16.78 9.51
C GLU A 81 7.39 -16.99 9.48
N VAL A 82 7.87 -18.24 9.40
CA VAL A 82 9.33 -18.55 9.39
C VAL A 82 10.09 -17.96 8.18
N PRO A 83 9.53 -17.94 6.94
CA PRO A 83 10.12 -17.23 5.81
C PRO A 83 10.12 -15.71 5.99
N ILE A 84 9.08 -15.12 6.59
CA ILE A 84 8.99 -13.67 6.78
C ILE A 84 10.05 -13.20 7.78
N ASP A 85 10.22 -13.88 8.90
CA ASP A 85 11.23 -13.52 9.90
C ASP A 85 12.66 -13.66 9.35
N ARG A 86 12.91 -14.69 8.53
CA ARG A 86 14.21 -14.89 7.87
C ARG A 86 14.47 -13.81 6.84
N ASP A 87 13.49 -13.54 5.98
CA ASP A 87 13.58 -12.53 4.93
C ASP A 87 13.75 -11.13 5.55
N GLN A 88 13.05 -10.84 6.64
CA GLN A 88 13.20 -9.61 7.41
C GLN A 88 14.63 -9.46 7.95
N LYS A 89 15.20 -10.49 8.59
CA LYS A 89 16.58 -10.46 9.10
C LYS A 89 17.62 -10.27 8.00
N GLU A 90 17.43 -10.94 6.85
CA GLU A 90 18.32 -10.76 5.71
C GLU A 90 18.22 -9.33 5.16
N ILE A 91 17.01 -8.77 5.05
CA ILE A 91 16.82 -7.37 4.62
C ILE A 91 17.44 -6.39 5.62
N GLU A 92 17.29 -6.61 6.94
CA GLU A 92 17.95 -5.79 7.96
C GLU A 92 19.48 -5.80 7.81
N LYS A 93 20.06 -6.98 7.57
CA LYS A 93 21.49 -7.11 7.29
C LYS A 93 21.89 -6.32 6.03
N ARG A 94 21.13 -6.45 4.93
CA ARG A 94 21.39 -5.69 3.69
C ARG A 94 21.22 -4.19 3.89
N LYS A 95 20.25 -3.76 4.70
CA LYS A 95 20.11 -2.35 5.09
C LYS A 95 21.34 -1.85 5.83
N ASP A 96 21.89 -2.64 6.75
CA ASP A 96 23.11 -2.28 7.47
C ASP A 96 24.33 -2.14 6.57
N GLU A 97 24.46 -3.00 5.56
CA GLU A 97 25.49 -2.93 4.51
C GLU A 97 25.31 -1.67 3.64
N LEU A 98 24.06 -1.30 3.32
CA LEU A 98 23.71 -0.21 2.40
C LEU A 98 23.45 1.15 3.07
N LYS A 99 23.37 1.25 4.41
CA LYS A 99 22.91 2.48 5.10
C LYS A 99 23.71 3.74 4.76
N ARG A 100 25.00 3.57 4.49
CA ARG A 100 25.92 4.67 4.12
C ARG A 100 25.87 5.05 2.64
N ALA A 101 25.20 4.25 1.80
CA ALA A 101 25.06 4.55 0.38
C ALA A 101 24.24 5.82 0.15
N SER A 102 24.60 6.56 -0.90
CA SER A 102 23.85 7.74 -1.34
C SER A 102 22.49 7.34 -1.92
N PRO A 103 21.49 8.24 -1.96
CA PRO A 103 20.19 7.95 -2.58
C PRO A 103 20.33 7.44 -4.03
N THR A 104 21.23 8.03 -4.82
CA THR A 104 21.49 7.58 -6.20
C THR A 104 22.04 6.16 -6.26
N GLN A 105 22.94 5.78 -5.35
CA GLN A 105 23.45 4.40 -5.26
C GLN A 105 22.34 3.43 -4.86
N LEU A 106 21.48 3.80 -3.90
CA LEU A 106 20.34 2.98 -3.50
C LEU A 106 19.34 2.80 -4.66
N SER A 107 19.09 3.84 -5.44
CA SER A 107 18.26 3.76 -6.65
C SER A 107 18.86 2.82 -7.70
N GLN A 108 20.17 2.88 -7.92
CA GLN A 108 20.86 1.94 -8.81
C GLN A 108 20.73 0.50 -8.32
N VAL A 109 20.92 0.24 -7.03
CA VAL A 109 20.72 -1.10 -6.44
C VAL A 109 19.30 -1.59 -6.66
N TYR A 110 18.29 -0.73 -6.44
CA TYR A 110 16.89 -1.08 -6.60
C TYR A 110 16.51 -1.39 -8.06
N THR A 111 16.90 -0.51 -8.99
CA THR A 111 16.52 -0.59 -10.40
C THR A 111 17.31 -1.63 -11.19
N ASN A 112 18.52 -1.98 -10.75
CA ASN A 112 19.34 -2.96 -11.45
C ASN A 112 18.67 -4.34 -11.47
N ALA A 113 18.46 -4.89 -12.67
CA ALA A 113 17.82 -6.19 -12.88
C ALA A 113 18.56 -7.34 -12.19
N SER A 114 19.90 -7.26 -12.07
CA SER A 114 20.72 -8.32 -11.48
C SER A 114 20.76 -8.32 -9.95
N SER A 115 20.27 -7.26 -9.29
CA SER A 115 20.25 -7.19 -7.84
C SER A 115 19.27 -8.21 -7.25
N ASP A 116 19.67 -8.84 -6.15
CA ASP A 116 18.78 -9.76 -5.44
C ASP A 116 17.58 -9.01 -4.84
N ARG A 117 16.48 -9.75 -4.61
CA ARG A 117 15.26 -9.18 -4.02
C ARG A 117 15.49 -8.55 -2.65
N PHE A 118 16.42 -9.08 -1.84
CA PHE A 118 16.71 -8.54 -0.51
C PHE A 118 17.44 -7.21 -0.62
N ASP A 119 18.41 -7.10 -1.54
CA ASP A 119 19.12 -5.84 -1.81
C ASP A 119 18.16 -4.78 -2.34
N LYS A 120 17.26 -5.15 -3.26
CA LYS A 120 16.22 -4.25 -3.77
C LYS A 120 15.29 -3.78 -2.66
N THR A 121 14.80 -4.69 -1.83
CA THR A 121 13.88 -4.34 -0.72
C THR A 121 14.59 -3.46 0.30
N ALA A 122 15.83 -3.78 0.68
CA ALA A 122 16.63 -2.98 1.60
C ALA A 122 16.91 -1.57 1.05
N ALA A 123 17.30 -1.47 -0.22
CA ALA A 123 17.54 -0.18 -0.87
C ALA A 123 16.27 0.67 -0.92
N ALA A 124 15.13 0.07 -1.26
CA ALA A 124 13.86 0.78 -1.30
C ALA A 124 13.40 1.27 0.09
N VAL A 125 13.53 0.43 1.13
CA VAL A 125 13.23 0.82 2.51
C VAL A 125 14.15 1.96 2.96
N LEU A 126 15.45 1.91 2.64
CA LEU A 126 16.38 3.00 2.96
C LEU A 126 16.06 4.29 2.20
N LEU A 127 15.60 4.21 0.95
CA LEU A 127 15.13 5.38 0.20
C LEU A 127 13.89 6.00 0.88
N ALA A 128 12.96 5.17 1.35
CA ALA A 128 11.80 5.65 2.13
C ALA A 128 12.23 6.31 3.45
N GLU A 129 13.12 5.67 4.21
CA GLU A 129 13.65 6.20 5.47
C GLU A 129 14.44 7.50 5.29
N LYS A 130 15.07 7.70 4.13
CA LYS A 130 15.81 8.92 3.78
C LYS A 130 14.95 10.02 3.16
N GLU A 131 13.63 9.83 3.02
CA GLU A 131 12.73 10.77 2.33
C GLU A 131 13.14 10.99 0.85
N LYS A 132 13.55 9.92 0.14
CA LYS A 132 14.06 9.95 -1.25
C LYS A 132 13.36 8.96 -2.18
N LEU A 133 12.06 8.71 -1.99
CA LEU A 133 11.29 7.81 -2.88
C LEU A 133 11.22 8.31 -4.33
N SER A 134 11.38 9.61 -4.57
CA SER A 134 11.47 10.18 -5.92
C SER A 134 12.61 9.60 -6.77
N GLU A 135 13.64 9.03 -6.14
CA GLU A 135 14.77 8.37 -6.83
C GLU A 135 14.36 7.07 -7.54
N ILE A 136 13.21 6.50 -7.17
CA ILE A 136 12.64 5.29 -7.78
C ILE A 136 11.25 5.56 -8.35
N ARG A 137 11.06 6.77 -8.89
CA ARG A 137 9.77 7.21 -9.45
C ARG A 137 9.23 6.23 -10.48
N GLY A 138 7.94 5.91 -10.37
CA GLY A 138 7.24 4.91 -11.18
C GLY A 138 7.33 3.48 -10.65
N HIS A 139 8.05 3.26 -9.55
CA HIS A 139 8.21 1.95 -8.92
C HIS A 139 7.80 1.92 -7.44
N GLU A 140 7.21 2.99 -6.92
CA GLU A 140 6.85 3.18 -5.51
C GLU A 140 5.89 2.10 -5.02
N GLU A 141 4.85 1.77 -5.80
CA GLU A 141 3.90 0.71 -5.44
C GLU A 141 4.58 -0.67 -5.33
N THR A 142 5.49 -0.96 -6.25
CA THR A 142 6.21 -2.25 -6.27
C THR A 142 7.14 -2.33 -5.07
N ALA A 143 7.90 -1.27 -4.80
CA ALA A 143 8.77 -1.14 -3.65
C ALA A 143 8.00 -1.28 -2.33
N TYR A 144 6.86 -0.61 -2.21
CA TYR A 144 6.00 -0.72 -1.03
C TYR A 144 5.46 -2.13 -0.85
N ARG A 145 4.97 -2.79 -1.90
CA ARG A 145 4.51 -4.19 -1.81
C ARG A 145 5.63 -5.12 -1.34
N MET A 146 6.87 -4.92 -1.80
CA MET A 146 8.03 -5.69 -1.36
C MET A 146 8.32 -5.47 0.13
N ALA A 147 8.41 -4.21 0.57
CA ALA A 147 8.67 -3.85 1.96
C ALA A 147 7.54 -4.30 2.91
N ASN A 148 6.29 -4.10 2.51
CA ASN A 148 5.12 -4.42 3.31
C ASN A 148 4.96 -5.93 3.56
N ARG A 149 5.38 -6.79 2.62
CA ARG A 149 5.39 -8.26 2.80
C ARG A 149 6.23 -8.71 4.01
N VAL A 150 7.25 -7.93 4.36
CA VAL A 150 8.16 -8.22 5.49
C VAL A 150 7.98 -7.24 6.65
N GLY A 151 6.83 -6.55 6.72
CA GLY A 151 6.51 -5.65 7.82
C GLY A 151 7.29 -4.32 7.83
N MET A 152 7.92 -3.93 6.71
CA MET A 152 8.72 -2.70 6.60
C MET A 152 8.05 -1.58 5.79
N GLY A 153 6.75 -1.72 5.50
CA GLY A 153 5.97 -0.78 4.68
C GLY A 153 5.75 0.59 5.32
N ASP A 154 5.81 0.70 6.65
CA ASP A 154 5.49 1.94 7.38
C ASP A 154 6.39 3.12 7.00
N SER A 155 7.64 2.85 6.60
CA SER A 155 8.57 3.89 6.12
C SER A 155 8.06 4.61 4.86
N PHE A 156 7.39 3.89 3.96
CA PHE A 156 6.80 4.44 2.75
C PHE A 156 5.56 5.27 3.08
N LEU A 157 4.70 4.79 3.98
CA LEU A 157 3.45 5.46 4.35
C LEU A 157 3.66 6.82 5.02
N LYS A 158 4.86 7.08 5.57
CA LYS A 158 5.24 8.41 6.08
C LYS A 158 5.35 9.47 4.97
N TYR A 159 5.73 9.06 3.77
CA TYR A 159 5.97 9.95 2.63
C TYR A 159 4.82 9.88 1.62
N ASP A 160 4.27 8.69 1.39
CA ASP A 160 3.13 8.45 0.50
C ASP A 160 2.06 7.58 1.17
N PRO A 161 1.13 8.20 1.93
CA PRO A 161 0.05 7.48 2.61
C PRO A 161 -0.95 6.85 1.64
N SER A 162 -0.98 7.29 0.38
CA SER A 162 -1.89 6.73 -0.64
C SER A 162 -1.58 5.27 -0.94
N LEU A 163 -0.33 4.82 -0.71
CA LEU A 163 0.07 3.43 -0.85
C LEU A 163 -0.64 2.48 0.13
N ALA A 164 -1.28 3.01 1.19
CA ALA A 164 -2.08 2.21 2.13
C ALA A 164 -3.21 1.44 1.43
N VAL A 165 -3.70 1.94 0.29
CA VAL A 165 -4.73 1.29 -0.54
C VAL A 165 -4.30 -0.10 -1.00
N LEU A 166 -2.99 -0.29 -1.26
CA LEU A 166 -2.43 -1.57 -1.71
C LEU A 166 -2.45 -2.66 -0.63
N ASN A 167 -2.69 -2.30 0.63
CA ASN A 167 -2.81 -3.25 1.75
C ASN A 167 -4.09 -2.98 2.59
N ARG A 168 -5.16 -2.47 1.97
CA ARG A 168 -6.38 -2.06 2.68
C ARG A 168 -7.21 -3.21 3.26
N GLY A 169 -7.03 -4.44 2.76
CA GLY A 169 -7.86 -5.58 3.15
C GLY A 169 -9.34 -5.31 2.91
N ALA A 170 -10.14 -5.37 3.98
CA ALA A 170 -11.59 -5.09 3.93
C ALA A 170 -11.95 -3.61 4.15
N LEU A 171 -10.97 -2.74 4.38
CA LEU A 171 -11.20 -1.31 4.54
C LEU A 171 -11.56 -0.67 3.20
N SER A 172 -12.38 0.37 3.24
CA SER A 172 -12.50 1.29 2.12
C SER A 172 -11.16 1.99 1.85
N GLU A 173 -11.03 2.53 0.65
CA GLU A 173 -9.88 3.36 0.26
C GLU A 173 -9.62 4.47 1.27
N LEU A 174 -10.67 5.24 1.57
CA LEU A 174 -10.63 6.37 2.48
C LEU A 174 -10.18 5.92 3.88
N GLU A 175 -10.75 4.85 4.43
CA GLU A 175 -10.38 4.36 5.77
C GLU A 175 -8.92 3.89 5.86
N ALA A 176 -8.39 3.28 4.78
CA ALA A 176 -7.01 2.84 4.73
C ALA A 176 -6.05 4.05 4.74
N ILE A 177 -6.35 5.05 3.91
CA ILE A 177 -5.55 6.27 3.83
C ILE A 177 -5.68 7.09 5.11
N GLU A 178 -6.88 7.26 5.67
CA GLU A 178 -7.12 7.95 6.96
C GLU A 178 -6.26 7.35 8.08
N LYS A 179 -6.18 6.02 8.17
CA LYS A 179 -5.34 5.34 9.18
C LYS A 179 -3.85 5.59 8.98
N ALA A 180 -3.39 5.72 7.75
CA ALA A 180 -2.00 6.04 7.44
C ALA A 180 -1.69 7.52 7.77
N VAL A 181 -2.54 8.44 7.29
CA VAL A 181 -2.41 9.89 7.48
C VAL A 181 -2.43 10.29 8.95
N ALA A 182 -3.24 9.63 9.79
CA ALA A 182 -3.35 9.96 11.22
C ALA A 182 -2.05 9.74 12.03
N LYS A 183 -1.06 9.02 11.48
CA LYS A 183 0.16 8.62 12.20
C LYS A 183 1.41 9.37 11.75
N ILE A 184 1.30 10.30 10.80
CA ILE A 184 2.46 10.87 10.11
C ILE A 184 2.49 12.39 10.20
N ASP A 185 3.68 12.97 9.97
CA ASP A 185 3.82 14.39 9.73
C ASP A 185 3.36 14.72 8.31
N LYS A 186 2.20 15.33 8.20
CA LYS A 186 1.55 15.64 6.93
C LYS A 186 2.32 16.66 6.10
N THR A 187 3.24 17.42 6.72
CA THR A 187 4.13 18.36 6.01
C THR A 187 5.16 17.63 5.14
N LYS A 188 5.43 16.35 5.43
CA LYS A 188 6.38 15.49 4.72
C LYS A 188 5.77 14.64 3.61
N ILE A 189 4.47 14.75 3.38
CA ILE A 189 3.79 14.03 2.29
C ILE A 189 4.36 14.53 0.96
N SER A 190 4.64 13.59 0.07
CA SER A 190 5.25 13.86 -1.23
C SER A 190 4.31 14.58 -2.19
N ASP A 191 4.91 15.37 -3.08
CA ASP A 191 4.18 16.02 -4.16
C ASP A 191 3.44 15.00 -5.04
N GLU A 192 4.05 13.84 -5.29
CA GLU A 192 3.46 12.76 -6.07
C GLU A 192 2.20 12.18 -5.40
N SER A 193 2.21 12.06 -4.07
CA SER A 193 1.12 11.48 -3.30
C SER A 193 -0.17 12.31 -3.42
N HIS A 194 -0.05 13.64 -3.38
CA HIS A 194 -1.20 14.55 -3.43
C HIS A 194 -1.44 15.20 -4.80
N ASN A 195 -0.75 14.77 -5.86
CA ASN A 195 -0.97 15.32 -7.19
C ASN A 195 -2.24 14.73 -7.84
N LEU A 196 -3.28 15.55 -7.93
CA LEU A 196 -4.58 15.20 -8.52
C LEU A 196 -4.52 14.71 -9.97
N ALA A 197 -3.49 15.07 -10.73
CA ALA A 197 -3.34 14.65 -12.13
C ALA A 197 -2.56 13.34 -12.29
N MET A 198 -1.77 12.95 -11.28
CA MET A 198 -0.87 11.79 -11.37
C MET A 198 -1.32 10.65 -10.46
N ASN A 199 -1.88 10.94 -9.29
CA ASN A 199 -2.28 9.94 -8.32
C ASN A 199 -3.80 9.82 -8.26
N PRO A 200 -4.38 8.66 -8.64
CA PRO A 200 -5.84 8.45 -8.58
C PRO A 200 -6.40 8.52 -7.16
N HIS A 201 -5.57 8.32 -6.14
CA HIS A 201 -5.94 8.33 -4.72
C HIS A 201 -5.74 9.69 -4.04
N ALA A 202 -5.27 10.73 -4.78
CA ALA A 202 -4.99 12.04 -4.22
C ALA A 202 -6.23 12.72 -3.61
N GLY A 203 -7.42 12.51 -4.18
CA GLY A 203 -8.67 13.03 -3.61
C GLY A 203 -8.97 12.42 -2.24
N ALA A 204 -8.94 11.09 -2.14
CA ALA A 204 -9.14 10.39 -0.87
C ALA A 204 -8.07 10.75 0.17
N LEU A 205 -6.82 10.97 -0.26
CA LEU A 205 -5.76 11.48 0.60
C LEU A 205 -6.07 12.87 1.15
N ILE A 206 -6.49 13.80 0.29
CA ILE A 206 -6.86 15.17 0.69
C ILE A 206 -8.03 15.16 1.67
N GLU A 207 -9.08 14.39 1.40
CA GLU A 207 -10.21 14.23 2.32
C GLU A 207 -9.78 13.65 3.67
N SER A 208 -8.88 12.65 3.65
CA SER A 208 -8.31 12.05 4.85
C SER A 208 -7.50 13.07 5.67
N ILE A 209 -6.72 13.93 5.01
CA ILE A 209 -5.97 15.02 5.64
C ILE A 209 -6.94 16.01 6.28
N LEU A 210 -7.98 16.45 5.55
CA LEU A 210 -8.99 17.37 6.06
C LEU A 210 -9.66 16.82 7.32
N LYS A 211 -10.07 15.55 7.29
CA LYS A 211 -10.72 14.88 8.42
C LYS A 211 -9.81 14.77 9.64
N THR A 212 -8.56 14.36 9.44
CA THR A 212 -7.64 14.02 10.54
C THR A 212 -6.81 15.21 11.06
N SER A 213 -6.77 16.35 10.36
CA SER A 213 -5.92 17.48 10.74
C SER A 213 -6.62 18.53 11.57
N SER A 214 -6.05 18.91 12.71
CA SER A 214 -6.44 20.11 13.45
C SER A 214 -6.13 21.40 12.66
N PRO A 215 -6.78 22.54 12.96
CA PRO A 215 -6.44 23.82 12.34
C PRO A 215 -4.96 24.17 12.45
N LYS A 216 -4.32 23.86 13.57
CA LYS A 216 -2.88 24.07 13.78
C LYS A 216 -2.02 23.23 12.83
N GLU A 217 -2.41 21.99 12.55
CA GLU A 217 -1.71 21.15 11.56
C GLU A 217 -1.91 21.67 10.14
N LEU A 218 -3.11 22.16 9.82
CA LEU A 218 -3.37 22.78 8.52
C LEU A 218 -2.51 24.03 8.31
N SER A 219 -2.36 24.89 9.32
CA SER A 219 -1.42 26.02 9.26
C SER A 219 0.03 25.55 9.04
N LYS A 220 0.47 24.48 9.70
CA LYS A 220 1.81 23.92 9.46
C LYS A 220 1.98 23.38 8.04
N ILE A 221 0.96 22.75 7.47
CA ILE A 221 0.97 22.29 6.07
C ILE A 221 1.05 23.52 5.16
N ALA A 222 0.25 24.55 5.41
CA ALA A 222 0.30 25.80 4.66
C ALA A 222 1.70 26.43 4.63
N GLU A 223 2.42 26.43 5.75
CA GLU A 223 3.76 26.99 5.87
C GLU A 223 4.85 26.12 5.21
N ASN A 224 4.78 24.80 5.41
CA ASN A 224 5.89 23.89 5.12
C ASN A 224 5.66 23.00 3.89
N ASN A 225 4.43 22.90 3.39
CA ASN A 225 4.05 22.13 2.21
C ASN A 225 2.94 22.86 1.42
N GLN A 226 3.31 24.00 0.83
CA GLN A 226 2.41 24.87 0.09
C GLN A 226 1.74 24.17 -1.10
N ARG A 227 2.43 23.21 -1.75
CA ARG A 227 1.88 22.44 -2.87
C ARG A 227 0.75 21.52 -2.43
N LEU A 228 0.90 20.84 -1.29
CA LEU A 228 -0.18 20.05 -0.69
C LEU A 228 -1.38 20.94 -0.40
N MET A 229 -1.18 22.08 0.26
CA MET A 229 -2.29 23.00 0.55
C MET A 229 -2.97 23.51 -0.75
N GLN A 230 -2.19 23.88 -1.77
CA GLN A 230 -2.74 24.27 -3.07
C GLN A 230 -3.60 23.16 -3.70
N ASN A 231 -3.14 21.91 -3.65
CA ASN A 231 -3.91 20.78 -4.18
C ASN A 231 -5.17 20.51 -3.34
N MET A 232 -5.12 20.70 -2.02
CA MET A 232 -6.31 20.63 -1.17
C MET A 232 -7.36 21.66 -1.59
N MET A 233 -6.95 22.93 -1.76
CA MET A 233 -7.86 23.99 -2.22
C MET A 233 -8.43 23.69 -3.60
N THR A 234 -7.55 23.26 -4.53
CA THR A 234 -7.94 22.89 -5.90
C THR A 234 -8.92 21.72 -5.92
N HIS A 235 -8.73 20.73 -5.04
CA HIS A 235 -9.65 19.61 -4.90
C HIS A 235 -11.02 20.08 -4.43
N LEU A 236 -11.07 20.87 -3.35
CA LEU A 236 -12.31 21.44 -2.80
C LEU A 236 -13.04 22.33 -3.81
N ASP A 237 -12.30 23.10 -4.63
CA ASP A 237 -12.85 23.92 -5.71
C ASP A 237 -13.52 23.11 -6.83
N ARG A 238 -13.05 21.89 -7.06
CA ARG A 238 -13.55 21.01 -8.13
C ARG A 238 -14.76 20.18 -7.70
N LEU A 239 -15.00 20.05 -6.39
CA LEU A 239 -16.18 19.34 -5.89
C LEU A 239 -17.45 20.12 -6.25
N SER A 240 -18.44 19.42 -6.76
CA SER A 240 -19.79 19.96 -6.92
C SER A 240 -20.42 20.26 -5.55
N ALA A 241 -21.46 21.09 -5.52
CA ALA A 241 -22.19 21.39 -4.28
C ALA A 241 -22.73 20.12 -3.57
N ALA A 242 -23.14 19.11 -4.35
CA ALA A 242 -23.59 17.83 -3.80
C ALA A 242 -22.44 17.04 -3.15
N GLU A 243 -21.27 17.01 -3.78
CA GLU A 243 -20.07 16.35 -3.26
C GLU A 243 -19.52 17.05 -2.02
N VAL A 244 -19.56 18.39 -1.98
CA VAL A 244 -19.19 19.12 -0.75
C VAL A 244 -20.18 18.83 0.37
N GLN A 245 -21.48 18.78 0.08
CA GLN A 245 -22.45 18.45 1.11
C GLN A 245 -22.26 17.02 1.64
N ASP A 246 -21.95 16.05 0.78
CA ASP A 246 -21.59 14.69 1.20
C ASP A 246 -20.33 14.68 2.08
N LEU A 247 -19.28 15.40 1.67
CA LEU A 247 -18.05 15.54 2.46
C LEU A 247 -18.34 16.16 3.84
N LYS A 248 -19.12 17.25 3.91
CA LYS A 248 -19.54 17.87 5.18
C LYS A 248 -20.31 16.89 6.07
N ASN A 249 -21.17 16.07 5.49
CA ASN A 249 -21.90 15.02 6.21
C ASN A 249 -20.95 13.96 6.77
N ARG A 250 -19.95 13.53 5.99
CA ARG A 250 -18.92 12.55 6.42
C ARG A 250 -17.98 13.11 7.50
N LEU A 251 -17.63 14.39 7.43
CA LEU A 251 -16.80 15.08 8.43
C LEU A 251 -17.55 15.30 9.75
N GLY A 252 -18.86 15.52 9.67
CA GLY A 252 -19.70 15.87 10.81
C GLY A 252 -19.59 17.35 11.21
N THR A 253 -20.60 17.84 11.90
CA THR A 253 -20.81 19.29 12.18
C THR A 253 -19.61 19.96 12.84
N THR A 254 -19.04 19.34 13.88
CA THR A 254 -17.91 19.92 14.63
C THR A 254 -16.70 20.13 13.73
N LYS A 255 -16.38 19.11 12.91
CA LYS A 255 -15.21 19.17 12.04
C LYS A 255 -15.39 20.15 10.90
N THR A 256 -16.59 20.14 10.29
CA THR A 256 -16.97 21.09 9.25
C THR A 256 -16.83 22.52 9.76
N ASN A 257 -17.37 22.85 10.93
CA ASN A 257 -17.26 24.20 11.50
C ASN A 257 -15.80 24.63 11.75
N GLN A 258 -14.95 23.72 12.24
CA GLN A 258 -13.53 23.99 12.44
C GLN A 258 -12.82 24.33 11.13
N LEU A 259 -13.09 23.56 10.07
CA LEU A 259 -12.49 23.79 8.76
C LEU A 259 -13.02 25.07 8.11
N THR A 260 -14.32 25.34 8.20
CA THR A 260 -14.92 26.61 7.73
C THR A 260 -14.24 27.80 8.39
N LEU A 261 -14.14 27.82 9.73
CA LEU A 261 -13.46 28.90 10.45
C LEU A 261 -11.98 29.03 10.07
N TYR A 262 -11.29 27.90 9.84
CA TYR A 262 -9.90 27.91 9.39
C TYR A 262 -9.77 28.54 8.01
N PHE A 263 -10.55 28.09 7.02
CA PHE A 263 -10.46 28.62 5.66
C PHE A 263 -10.89 30.09 5.60
N ASP A 264 -12.01 30.44 6.23
CA ASP A 264 -12.50 31.82 6.32
C ASP A 264 -11.45 32.73 6.96
N GLY A 265 -10.85 32.32 8.09
CA GLY A 265 -9.81 33.09 8.76
C GLY A 265 -8.51 33.18 7.97
N THR A 266 -8.08 32.11 7.32
CA THR A 266 -6.85 32.07 6.52
C THR A 266 -6.95 32.97 5.28
N ILE A 267 -8.15 33.05 4.70
CA ILE A 267 -8.43 33.89 3.54
C ILE A 267 -8.67 35.34 3.97
N ALA A 268 -9.43 35.58 5.05
CA ALA A 268 -9.71 36.92 5.58
C ALA A 268 -8.44 37.64 6.06
N ASN A 269 -7.43 36.91 6.56
CA ASN A 269 -6.15 37.48 6.98
C ASN A 269 -5.17 37.73 5.82
N GLY A 270 -5.60 37.54 4.56
CA GLY A 270 -4.79 37.84 3.37
C GLY A 270 -3.64 36.85 3.11
N ILE A 271 -3.37 35.90 4.02
CA ILE A 271 -2.34 34.86 3.85
C ILE A 271 -2.70 33.97 2.66
N GLY A 272 -3.97 33.57 2.53
CA GLY A 272 -4.44 32.84 1.37
C GLY A 272 -4.20 33.61 0.07
N GLN A 273 -4.57 34.89 0.01
CA GLN A 273 -4.38 35.73 -1.18
C GLN A 273 -2.90 35.94 -1.53
N GLN A 274 -2.03 36.14 -0.55
CA GLN A 274 -0.58 36.29 -0.75
C GLN A 274 0.08 35.01 -1.31
N LEU A 275 -0.48 33.85 -0.98
CA LEU A 275 -0.05 32.54 -1.46
C LEU A 275 -0.79 32.10 -2.74
N GLY A 276 -1.66 32.94 -3.30
CA GLY A 276 -2.45 32.65 -4.50
C GLY A 276 -3.62 31.70 -4.28
N TRP A 277 -4.01 31.44 -3.02
CA TRP A 277 -5.14 30.62 -2.65
C TRP A 277 -6.43 31.43 -2.69
N ASN A 278 -7.42 30.89 -3.40
CA ASN A 278 -8.77 31.43 -3.42
C ASN A 278 -9.67 30.65 -2.46
N THR A 279 -10.74 31.28 -1.99
CA THR A 279 -11.82 30.56 -1.30
C THR A 279 -12.36 29.49 -2.22
N PRO A 280 -12.46 28.22 -1.78
CA PRO A 280 -13.02 27.21 -2.64
C PRO A 280 -14.48 27.55 -2.89
N ARG A 281 -14.91 27.59 -4.16
CA ARG A 281 -16.24 28.08 -4.58
C ARG A 281 -17.40 27.37 -3.90
N HIS A 282 -17.19 26.11 -3.52
CA HIS A 282 -18.23 25.23 -3.03
C HIS A 282 -18.07 24.85 -1.56
N TRP A 283 -17.03 25.33 -0.87
CA TRP A 283 -16.75 25.01 0.53
C TRP A 283 -17.74 25.63 1.52
#